data_AF-A0A3M1FJ65-F1
#
_entry.id   AF-A0A3M1FJ65-F1
#
_cell.length_a   1.000
_cell.length_b   1.000
_cell.length_c   1.000
_cell.angle_alpha   90.00
_cell.angle_beta   90.00
_cell.angle_gamma   90.00
#
_symmetry.space_group_name_H-M   'P 1'
#
loop_
_entity.id
_entity.type
_entity.pdbx_description
1 polymer ?
#
loop_
_entity_poly.entity_id
_entity_poly.type
_entity_poly.pdbx_seq_one_letter_code
_entity_poly.pdbx_strand_id
1 'polypeptide(L)'
;MGDLLVFAIRVRNVGEVLITSAPVYDVYEADVLEFVGASIDRPRQTVEATRGELYWPDVTQELNDILPGQAVSFTVTFRLIAPRGTTNIARLEGVVDENNQPVPPAEGGGFEDIVIIDPPKIVLLPIVIGPPAVTAPTPTATPIPPTPTPTATPVPVVQNLPCPPTGCDVPGLDHPKGMAVHTGQNALYVVSRDNSQLLKIDVRTNQVLATVGTGPEPWDVVIDEDSNRIYVSNFGANDVWVYDANSLAVIAKIPVSRMPTLMEILPDINTVAVTLREINGVGIIRDLELAAVVGADGRGTFGIAADPVQHQFVVLNRDTNNGRVIYQDEFGQWRSDGAELRFPADSAPFEAAFNPATGKLYVLYAISSVHWYVDIFAKPDAHTLQRLATVAVGSSGFAKNGNVGGAGITY
;
A
#
# COMPACT_ATOMS: atom_id res chain seq x y z
N MET A 1 18.16 4.53 29.13
CA MET A 1 18.15 3.08 28.89
C MET A 1 18.25 2.40 30.25
N GLY A 2 17.38 1.43 30.54
CA GLY A 2 17.17 0.86 31.88
C GLY A 2 16.03 1.51 32.66
N ASP A 3 15.63 2.72 32.26
CA ASP A 3 14.51 3.50 32.82
C ASP A 3 13.17 2.77 32.65
N LEU A 4 12.25 3.00 33.59
CA LEU A 4 10.88 2.50 33.52
C LEU A 4 9.97 3.57 32.91
N LEU A 5 9.25 3.19 31.86
CA LEU A 5 8.22 4.00 31.21
C LEU A 5 6.86 3.40 31.57
N VAL A 6 5.95 4.25 32.02
CA VAL A 6 4.59 3.85 32.43
C VAL A 6 3.59 4.53 31.52
N PHE A 7 2.80 3.73 30.81
CA PHE A 7 1.69 4.19 29.98
C PHE A 7 0.38 3.94 30.71
N ALA A 8 -0.57 4.86 30.59
CA ALA A 8 -1.93 4.69 31.07
C ALA A 8 -2.84 4.36 29.88
N ILE A 9 -3.53 3.22 29.96
CA ILE A 9 -4.55 2.81 28.99
C ILE A 9 -5.91 3.13 29.59
N ARG A 10 -6.72 3.91 28.87
CA ARG A 10 -8.04 4.38 29.32
C ARG A 10 -9.14 3.95 28.35
N VAL A 11 -9.93 2.97 28.75
CA VAL A 11 -11.07 2.48 27.95
C VAL A 11 -12.32 3.26 28.34
N ARG A 12 -12.93 3.99 27.41
CA ARG A 12 -14.16 4.76 27.64
C ARG A 12 -15.33 4.23 26.80
N ASN A 13 -16.49 4.08 27.44
CA ASN A 13 -17.74 3.86 26.74
C ASN A 13 -18.30 5.22 26.30
N VAL A 14 -18.41 5.42 25.00
CA VAL A 14 -18.89 6.67 24.37
C VAL A 14 -20.27 6.54 23.74
N GLY A 15 -20.91 5.37 23.85
CA GLY A 15 -22.24 5.11 23.30
C GLY A 15 -23.31 4.93 24.38
N GLU A 16 -24.44 4.36 23.97
CA GLU A 16 -25.65 4.25 24.80
C GLU A 16 -25.85 2.86 25.43
N VAL A 17 -25.04 1.86 25.05
CA VAL A 17 -25.16 0.46 25.47
C VAL A 17 -24.12 0.11 26.55
N LEU A 18 -24.48 -0.75 27.51
CA LEU A 18 -23.55 -1.27 28.52
C LEU A 18 -22.49 -2.20 27.91
N ILE A 19 -21.21 -1.96 28.20
CA ILE A 19 -20.11 -2.87 27.82
C ILE A 19 -19.83 -3.82 28.98
N THR A 20 -20.03 -5.12 28.75
CA THR A 20 -19.80 -6.20 29.74
C THR A 20 -18.51 -6.97 29.48
N SER A 21 -17.96 -6.92 28.26
CA SER A 21 -16.66 -7.52 27.93
C SER A 21 -15.88 -6.63 26.96
N ALA A 22 -14.61 -6.39 27.29
CA ALA A 22 -13.73 -5.47 26.57
C ALA A 22 -12.33 -6.07 26.37
N PRO A 23 -12.11 -6.85 25.30
CA PRO A 23 -10.79 -7.37 24.95
C PRO A 23 -9.86 -6.24 24.47
N VAL A 24 -8.71 -6.08 25.12
CA VAL A 24 -7.72 -5.03 24.82
C VAL A 24 -6.44 -5.64 24.28
N TYR A 25 -5.97 -5.16 23.13
CA TYR A 25 -4.67 -5.49 22.53
C TYR A 25 -3.74 -4.29 22.67
N ASP A 26 -2.50 -4.50 23.06
CA ASP A 26 -1.47 -3.47 23.14
C ASP A 26 -0.21 -3.90 22.37
N VAL A 27 0.30 -3.00 21.54
CA VAL A 27 1.47 -3.22 20.68
C VAL A 27 2.57 -2.25 21.07
N TYR A 28 3.79 -2.79 21.22
CA TYR A 28 4.98 -2.05 21.63
C TYR A 28 6.22 -2.48 20.84
N GLU A 29 7.14 -1.56 20.59
CA GLU A 29 8.40 -1.84 19.88
C GLU A 29 9.33 -2.68 20.76
N ALA A 30 9.30 -4.01 20.63
CA ALA A 30 10.06 -4.88 21.54
C ALA A 30 11.57 -4.94 21.30
N ASP A 31 12.09 -4.21 20.31
CA ASP A 31 13.51 -3.89 20.18
C ASP A 31 13.91 -2.62 20.96
N VAL A 32 12.93 -1.81 21.38
CA VAL A 32 13.13 -0.57 22.18
C VAL A 32 12.59 -0.69 23.61
N LEU A 33 11.53 -1.46 23.82
CA LEU A 33 10.83 -1.65 25.09
C LEU A 33 10.80 -3.14 25.51
N GLU A 34 11.00 -3.40 26.80
CA GLU A 34 10.81 -4.71 27.41
C GLU A 34 9.61 -4.62 28.37
N PHE A 35 8.59 -5.46 28.21
CA PHE A 35 7.44 -5.48 29.11
C PHE A 35 7.84 -5.93 30.52
N VAL A 36 7.48 -5.13 31.53
CA VAL A 36 7.79 -5.39 32.95
C VAL A 36 6.56 -5.86 33.72
N GLY A 37 5.39 -5.31 33.42
CA GLY A 37 4.14 -5.65 34.10
C GLY A 37 3.01 -4.67 33.80
N ALA A 38 1.80 -4.98 34.25
CA ALA A 38 0.64 -4.11 34.20
C ALA A 38 -0.01 -4.02 35.59
N SER A 39 -0.90 -3.04 35.81
CA SER A 39 -1.65 -2.89 37.06
C SER A 39 -2.90 -3.78 37.17
N ILE A 40 -3.05 -4.74 36.25
CA ILE A 40 -4.09 -5.78 36.21
C ILE A 40 -3.45 -7.11 35.77
N ASP A 41 -3.94 -8.22 36.28
CA ASP A 41 -3.21 -9.50 36.36
C ASP A 41 -3.36 -10.41 35.11
N ARG A 42 -4.17 -10.04 34.10
CA ARG A 42 -4.52 -10.91 32.96
C ARG A 42 -3.96 -10.60 31.55
N PRO A 43 -2.79 -9.96 31.33
CA PRO A 43 -2.19 -9.90 30.00
C PRO A 43 -1.68 -11.29 29.56
N ARG A 44 -2.17 -11.78 28.43
CA ARG A 44 -1.53 -12.84 27.65
C ARG A 44 -0.49 -12.22 26.73
N GLN A 45 0.73 -12.75 26.72
CA GLN A 45 1.66 -12.49 25.62
C GLN A 45 1.30 -13.43 24.46
N THR A 46 0.73 -12.88 23.39
CA THR A 46 0.41 -13.62 22.16
C THR A 46 1.67 -13.79 21.31
N VAL A 47 2.53 -14.74 21.70
CA VAL A 47 3.78 -15.02 20.97
C VAL A 47 3.50 -15.87 19.72
N GLU A 48 2.82 -15.29 18.74
CA GLU A 48 2.78 -15.82 17.37
C GLU A 48 3.77 -15.05 16.49
N ALA A 49 5.01 -15.53 16.52
CA ALA A 49 6.15 -15.17 15.66
C ALA A 49 6.65 -13.71 15.66
N THR A 50 5.97 -12.75 16.29
CA THR A 50 6.42 -11.34 16.37
C THR A 50 6.62 -10.89 17.82
N ARG A 51 7.75 -10.23 18.10
CA ARG A 51 8.10 -9.71 19.43
C ARG A 51 7.42 -8.34 19.61
N GLY A 52 6.51 -8.17 20.58
CA GLY A 52 5.96 -6.85 20.93
C GLY A 52 4.45 -6.72 21.09
N GLU A 53 3.74 -7.75 21.54
CA GLU A 53 2.29 -7.69 21.73
C GLU A 53 1.87 -8.17 23.13
N LEU A 54 0.84 -7.53 23.69
CA LEU A 54 0.12 -7.90 24.90
C LEU A 54 -1.38 -7.97 24.57
N TYR A 55 -2.10 -8.90 25.18
CA TYR A 55 -3.53 -9.06 24.98
C TYR A 55 -4.24 -9.37 26.30
N TRP A 56 -5.13 -8.49 26.75
CA TRP A 56 -6.09 -8.78 27.81
C TRP A 56 -7.36 -9.32 27.15
N PRO A 57 -7.73 -10.60 27.35
CA PRO A 57 -8.93 -11.16 26.76
C PRO A 57 -10.21 -10.45 27.18
N ASP A 58 -10.19 -9.81 28.36
CA ASP A 58 -11.27 -8.99 28.86
C ASP A 58 -10.79 -8.14 30.06
N VAL A 59 -10.89 -6.82 29.99
CA VAL A 59 -10.52 -5.94 31.12
C VAL A 59 -11.66 -5.67 32.10
N THR A 60 -12.93 -5.93 31.75
CA THR A 60 -14.07 -5.70 32.68
C THR A 60 -14.03 -6.67 33.87
N GLN A 61 -13.43 -7.84 33.69
CA GLN A 61 -13.29 -8.88 34.72
C GLN A 61 -12.47 -8.44 35.94
N GLU A 62 -11.66 -7.39 35.81
CA GLU A 62 -10.88 -6.80 36.91
C GLU A 62 -11.28 -5.33 37.19
N LEU A 63 -11.79 -4.60 36.20
CA LEU A 63 -12.11 -3.17 36.30
C LEU A 63 -13.61 -2.86 36.41
N ASN A 64 -14.47 -3.89 36.39
CA ASN A 64 -15.94 -3.85 36.26
C ASN A 64 -16.44 -3.45 34.85
N ASP A 65 -17.73 -3.69 34.60
CA ASP A 65 -18.44 -3.28 33.39
C ASP A 65 -18.40 -1.76 33.18
N ILE A 66 -18.48 -1.32 31.92
CA ILE A 66 -18.32 0.08 31.53
C ILE A 66 -19.68 0.66 31.10
N LEU A 67 -20.33 1.39 32.01
CA LEU A 67 -21.58 2.10 31.75
C LEU A 67 -21.42 3.20 30.67
N PRO A 68 -22.49 3.57 29.95
CA PRO A 68 -22.51 4.73 29.05
C PRO A 68 -21.87 5.99 29.66
N GLY A 69 -20.88 6.54 28.95
CA GLY A 69 -20.10 7.71 29.37
C GLY A 69 -18.95 7.45 30.37
N GLN A 70 -18.92 6.30 31.04
CA GLN A 70 -17.88 5.91 32.00
C GLN A 70 -16.56 5.52 31.30
N ALA A 71 -15.45 5.63 32.02
CA ALA A 71 -14.17 5.05 31.62
C ALA A 71 -13.58 4.20 32.74
N VAL A 72 -12.86 3.14 32.36
CA VAL A 72 -11.94 2.39 33.22
C VAL A 72 -10.50 2.66 32.78
N SER A 73 -9.52 2.42 33.65
CA SER A 73 -8.10 2.65 33.31
C SER A 73 -7.18 1.71 34.06
N PHE A 74 -6.09 1.35 33.42
CA PHE A 74 -5.00 0.57 33.99
C PHE A 74 -3.66 1.08 33.43
N THR A 75 -2.54 0.66 34.02
CA THR A 75 -1.21 1.05 33.55
C THR A 75 -0.41 -0.14 33.05
N VAL A 76 0.50 0.13 32.10
CA VAL A 76 1.44 -0.84 31.53
C VAL A 76 2.84 -0.25 31.70
N THR A 77 3.75 -1.05 32.25
CA THR A 77 5.12 -0.64 32.56
C THR A 77 6.09 -1.38 31.64
N PHE A 78 6.97 -0.62 30.99
CA PHE A 78 8.05 -1.12 30.16
C PHE A 78 9.40 -0.62 30.66
N ARG A 79 10.45 -1.37 30.38
CA ARG A 79 11.84 -0.95 30.53
C ARG A 79 12.39 -0.52 29.18
N LEU A 80 13.01 0.65 29.11
CA LEU A 80 13.62 1.16 27.89
C LEU A 80 14.96 0.45 27.60
N ILE A 81 14.97 -0.48 26.65
CA ILE A 81 16.14 -1.30 26.27
C ILE A 81 16.94 -0.76 25.08
N ALA A 82 16.42 0.21 24.31
CA ALA A 82 17.18 0.93 23.27
C ALA A 82 17.05 2.46 23.38
N PRO A 83 18.03 3.26 22.90
CA PRO A 83 18.03 4.71 23.04
C PRO A 83 17.42 5.36 21.78
N ARG A 84 16.13 5.09 21.52
CA ARG A 84 15.35 5.64 20.40
C ARG A 84 13.97 6.06 20.89
N GLY A 85 13.31 6.94 20.15
CA GLY A 85 11.90 7.26 20.41
C GLY A 85 11.03 6.03 20.15
N THR A 86 9.92 5.91 20.87
CA THR A 86 9.04 4.73 20.81
C THR A 86 7.60 5.07 21.17
N THR A 87 6.65 4.28 20.67
CA THR A 87 5.21 4.38 20.95
C THR A 87 4.68 3.07 21.53
N ASN A 88 3.71 3.17 22.45
CA ASN A 88 2.92 2.07 22.98
C ASN A 88 1.45 2.32 22.61
N ILE A 89 0.76 1.35 22.01
CA ILE A 89 -0.55 1.56 21.38
C ILE A 89 -1.53 0.44 21.78
N ALA A 90 -2.47 0.81 22.65
CA ALA A 90 -3.59 -0.04 23.03
C ALA A 90 -4.85 0.20 22.18
N ARG A 91 -5.61 -0.86 21.91
CA ARG A 91 -6.87 -0.86 21.14
C ARG A 91 -7.85 -1.91 21.68
N LEU A 92 -9.14 -1.72 21.40
CA LEU A 92 -10.19 -2.71 21.66
C LEU A 92 -10.47 -3.55 20.42
N GLU A 93 -10.80 -4.84 20.58
CA GLU A 93 -11.36 -5.68 19.52
C GLU A 93 -12.49 -6.56 20.09
N GLY A 94 -13.56 -6.82 19.33
CA GLY A 94 -14.59 -7.80 19.74
C GLY A 94 -15.41 -7.44 20.99
N VAL A 95 -15.66 -6.16 21.24
CA VAL A 95 -16.51 -5.67 22.36
C VAL A 95 -17.94 -6.21 22.24
N VAL A 96 -18.52 -6.65 23.36
CA VAL A 96 -19.91 -7.13 23.42
C VAL A 96 -20.72 -6.49 24.55
N ASP A 97 -22.05 -6.49 24.34
CA ASP A 97 -23.04 -6.00 25.30
C ASP A 97 -23.50 -7.10 26.29
N GLU A 98 -24.44 -6.73 27.18
CA GLU A 98 -25.11 -7.66 28.11
C GLU A 98 -25.85 -8.84 27.45
N ASN A 99 -26.15 -8.75 26.14
CA ASN A 99 -26.80 -9.79 25.34
C ASN A 99 -25.80 -10.59 24.48
N ASN A 100 -24.50 -10.42 24.72
CA ASN A 100 -23.41 -11.01 23.95
C ASN A 100 -23.49 -10.69 22.44
N GLN A 101 -24.05 -9.53 22.09
CA GLN A 101 -24.06 -9.00 20.72
C GLN A 101 -22.81 -8.13 20.50
N PRO A 102 -22.17 -8.20 19.31
CA PRO A 102 -21.06 -7.30 18.98
C PRO A 102 -21.52 -5.84 18.99
N VAL A 103 -20.83 -4.98 19.75
CA VAL A 103 -21.11 -3.53 19.77
C VAL A 103 -20.35 -2.88 18.61
N PRO A 104 -21.05 -2.23 17.64
CA PRO A 104 -20.38 -1.56 16.53
C PRO A 104 -19.52 -0.37 17.01
N PRO A 105 -18.37 -0.07 16.37
CA PRO A 105 -17.54 1.09 16.73
C PRO A 105 -18.25 2.45 16.69
N ALA A 106 -19.38 2.54 15.99
CA ALA A 106 -20.21 3.73 15.91
C ALA A 106 -21.26 3.88 17.04
N GLU A 107 -21.51 2.84 17.84
CA GLU A 107 -22.61 2.81 18.82
C GLU A 107 -22.19 2.52 20.28
N GLY A 108 -20.90 2.26 20.57
CA GLY A 108 -20.41 2.30 21.95
C GLY A 108 -19.04 1.70 22.26
N GLY A 109 -17.97 2.49 22.09
CA GLY A 109 -16.64 2.15 22.60
C GLY A 109 -15.54 2.94 21.90
N GLY A 110 -14.94 3.91 22.57
CA GLY A 110 -13.99 4.84 21.95
C GLY A 110 -13.01 5.43 22.95
N PHE A 111 -11.74 5.56 22.55
CA PHE A 111 -10.70 6.12 23.41
C PHE A 111 -10.77 7.65 23.45
N GLU A 112 -10.64 8.21 24.66
CA GLU A 112 -10.06 9.53 24.88
C GLU A 112 -8.75 9.36 25.64
N ASP A 113 -7.68 9.86 25.04
CA ASP A 113 -6.33 10.10 25.58
C ASP A 113 -5.49 8.89 26.06
N ILE A 114 -4.36 8.68 25.38
CA ILE A 114 -3.14 8.12 25.99
C ILE A 114 -2.31 9.31 26.49
N VAL A 115 -2.26 9.52 27.81
CA VAL A 115 -1.47 10.61 28.41
C VAL A 115 -0.09 10.11 28.81
N ILE A 116 0.95 10.61 28.15
CA ILE A 116 2.35 10.38 28.53
C ILE A 116 2.70 11.30 29.70
N ILE A 117 3.09 10.73 30.84
CA ILE A 117 3.51 11.50 32.03
C ILE A 117 5.03 11.73 31.99
N ASP A 118 5.43 12.69 31.15
CA ASP A 118 6.72 13.44 31.11
C ASP A 118 8.02 12.76 30.53
N PRO A 119 8.80 13.43 29.64
CA PRO A 119 10.08 12.95 29.06
C PRO A 119 11.31 13.84 29.39
N PRO A 120 12.59 13.48 29.07
CA PRO A 120 13.22 14.02 27.83
C PRO A 120 14.45 13.30 27.18
N LYS A 121 14.54 13.41 25.83
CA LYS A 121 15.74 13.60 24.94
C LYS A 121 16.98 12.66 24.98
N ILE A 122 17.46 12.23 23.78
CA ILE A 122 18.79 12.55 23.15
C ILE A 122 18.97 11.82 21.78
N VAL A 123 19.89 12.32 20.93
CA VAL A 123 20.18 11.91 19.54
C VAL A 123 21.66 11.48 19.39
N LEU A 124 22.00 10.48 18.53
CA LEU A 124 23.11 10.47 17.52
C LEU A 124 23.55 9.05 17.04
N LEU A 125 24.11 9.00 15.81
CA LEU A 125 24.77 7.87 15.09
C LEU A 125 26.32 7.92 15.36
N PRO A 126 27.28 7.17 14.72
CA PRO A 126 27.22 6.15 13.63
C PRO A 126 28.26 4.96 13.67
N ILE A 127 28.39 4.20 12.54
CA ILE A 127 29.64 3.61 11.93
C ILE A 127 30.14 2.12 12.21
N VAL A 128 30.07 1.28 11.14
CA VAL A 128 31.14 0.42 10.50
C VAL A 128 31.49 -1.07 10.85
N ILE A 129 31.20 -1.95 9.85
CA ILE A 129 31.97 -3.05 9.16
C ILE A 129 32.58 -4.28 9.92
N GLY A 130 32.34 -5.49 9.36
CA GLY A 130 33.22 -6.67 9.48
C GLY A 130 32.70 -8.02 8.89
N PRO A 131 33.26 -8.58 7.79
CA PRO A 131 32.98 -9.93 7.22
C PRO A 131 34.22 -10.88 7.35
N PRO A 132 34.41 -12.03 6.63
CA PRO A 132 33.51 -12.97 5.90
C PRO A 132 33.68 -14.47 6.27
N ALA A 133 32.86 -15.37 5.68
CA ALA A 133 33.10 -16.82 5.58
C ALA A 133 32.64 -17.38 4.20
N VAL A 134 33.09 -18.59 3.80
CA VAL A 134 33.50 -18.88 2.40
C VAL A 134 33.35 -20.37 1.96
N THR A 135 32.58 -20.62 0.86
CA THR A 135 32.65 -21.77 -0.13
C THR A 135 32.48 -23.24 0.34
N ALA A 136 32.12 -24.28 -0.44
CA ALA A 136 31.61 -24.58 -1.82
C ALA A 136 31.34 -26.14 -1.88
N PRO A 137 31.06 -26.87 -3.00
CA PRO A 137 30.96 -26.52 -4.42
C PRO A 137 29.78 -27.12 -5.24
N THR A 138 29.76 -26.73 -6.53
CA THR A 138 28.88 -27.11 -7.65
C THR A 138 29.18 -28.51 -8.23
N PRO A 139 28.26 -29.08 -9.04
CA PRO A 139 28.67 -29.70 -10.32
C PRO A 139 27.91 -29.18 -11.56
N THR A 140 28.53 -29.33 -12.73
CA THR A 140 28.23 -28.61 -13.98
C THR A 140 27.21 -29.30 -14.91
N ALA A 141 26.58 -28.52 -15.79
CA ALA A 141 25.46 -28.87 -16.67
C ALA A 141 25.78 -29.70 -17.94
N THR A 142 24.73 -30.14 -18.65
CA THR A 142 24.69 -30.34 -20.12
C THR A 142 23.23 -30.28 -20.64
N PRO A 143 22.97 -29.99 -21.94
CA PRO A 143 21.68 -29.46 -22.43
C PRO A 143 20.76 -30.48 -23.14
N ILE A 144 19.51 -30.08 -23.42
CA ILE A 144 18.49 -30.86 -24.17
C ILE A 144 17.88 -30.01 -25.31
N PRO A 145 17.52 -30.57 -26.50
CA PRO A 145 17.08 -29.82 -27.69
C PRO A 145 15.55 -29.52 -27.76
N PRO A 146 15.09 -28.68 -28.70
CA PRO A 146 13.70 -28.20 -28.78
C PRO A 146 12.77 -28.99 -29.73
N THR A 147 11.49 -29.12 -29.37
CA THR A 147 10.39 -29.67 -30.22
C THR A 147 9.01 -29.20 -29.70
N PRO A 148 7.90 -29.32 -30.47
CA PRO A 148 7.45 -28.31 -31.43
C PRO A 148 6.11 -27.62 -31.05
N THR A 149 5.73 -26.59 -31.81
CA THR A 149 4.49 -25.80 -31.67
C THR A 149 3.20 -26.61 -31.93
N PRO A 150 2.15 -26.51 -31.09
CA PRO A 150 0.84 -27.10 -31.36
C PRO A 150 -0.08 -26.18 -32.19
N THR A 151 -0.86 -26.79 -33.09
CA THR A 151 -1.88 -26.14 -33.94
C THR A 151 -3.14 -25.78 -33.14
N ALA A 152 -3.77 -24.64 -33.46
CA ALA A 152 -4.95 -24.14 -32.75
C ALA A 152 -6.23 -24.97 -32.97
N THR A 153 -6.97 -25.21 -31.87
CA THR A 153 -8.31 -25.82 -31.86
C THR A 153 -9.39 -24.73 -31.98
N PRO A 154 -10.52 -24.95 -32.67
CA PRO A 154 -11.59 -23.95 -32.74
C PRO A 154 -12.25 -23.69 -31.36
N VAL A 155 -12.43 -22.42 -31.01
CA VAL A 155 -13.08 -22.00 -29.77
C VAL A 155 -14.60 -22.22 -29.86
N PRO A 156 -15.26 -22.82 -28.86
CA PRO A 156 -16.72 -22.97 -28.85
C PRO A 156 -17.41 -21.62 -28.64
N VAL A 157 -18.55 -21.42 -29.30
CA VAL A 157 -19.38 -20.21 -29.14
C VAL A 157 -19.95 -20.16 -27.73
N VAL A 158 -19.45 -19.24 -26.90
CA VAL A 158 -19.95 -19.02 -25.55
C VAL A 158 -21.30 -18.29 -25.62
N GLN A 159 -22.31 -18.84 -24.95
CA GLN A 159 -23.61 -18.17 -24.83
C GLN A 159 -23.48 -17.03 -23.82
N ASN A 160 -23.93 -15.82 -24.20
CA ASN A 160 -24.00 -14.67 -23.29
C ASN A 160 -25.08 -14.89 -22.22
N LEU A 161 -24.75 -15.61 -21.14
CA LEU A 161 -25.51 -15.52 -19.90
C LEU A 161 -25.20 -14.18 -19.21
N PRO A 162 -26.19 -13.51 -18.60
CA PRO A 162 -25.94 -12.31 -17.80
C PRO A 162 -25.11 -12.67 -16.55
N CYS A 163 -24.13 -11.82 -16.22
CA CYS A 163 -23.29 -12.01 -15.04
C CYS A 163 -24.13 -12.01 -13.75
N PRO A 164 -23.79 -12.86 -12.76
CA PRO A 164 -24.39 -12.76 -11.43
C PRO A 164 -23.91 -11.48 -10.72
N PRO A 165 -24.60 -11.03 -9.64
CA PRO A 165 -24.20 -9.84 -8.88
C PRO A 165 -22.80 -9.90 -8.26
N THR A 166 -22.21 -11.09 -8.16
CA THR A 166 -20.84 -11.35 -7.68
C THR A 166 -19.77 -11.18 -8.76
N GLY A 167 -20.14 -10.79 -9.98
CA GLY A 167 -19.25 -10.68 -11.14
C GLY A 167 -19.24 -11.93 -12.04
N CYS A 168 -18.79 -11.77 -13.28
CA CYS A 168 -18.47 -12.90 -14.18
C CYS A 168 -17.04 -13.36 -13.95
N ASP A 169 -16.80 -14.67 -14.08
CA ASP A 169 -15.44 -15.20 -14.28
C ASP A 169 -14.85 -14.65 -15.58
N VAL A 170 -13.57 -14.25 -15.53
CA VAL A 170 -12.80 -13.82 -16.71
C VAL A 170 -11.85 -14.97 -17.10
N PRO A 171 -12.10 -15.72 -18.19
CA PRO A 171 -11.30 -16.89 -18.52
C PRO A 171 -9.82 -16.55 -18.74
N GLY A 172 -8.93 -17.27 -18.03
CA GLY A 172 -7.48 -17.10 -18.13
C GLY A 172 -6.90 -15.97 -17.27
N LEU A 173 -7.72 -15.27 -16.47
CA LEU A 173 -7.24 -14.32 -15.47
C LEU A 173 -6.82 -15.06 -14.19
N ASP A 174 -5.58 -14.83 -13.73
CA ASP A 174 -5.00 -15.44 -12.52
C ASP A 174 -4.21 -14.39 -11.75
N HIS A 175 -4.63 -14.15 -10.50
CA HIS A 175 -4.10 -13.09 -9.63
C HIS A 175 -3.99 -11.72 -10.34
N PRO A 176 -5.13 -11.07 -10.71
CA PRO A 176 -5.11 -9.76 -11.35
C PRO A 176 -4.42 -8.70 -10.45
N LYS A 177 -3.74 -7.75 -11.09
CA LYS A 177 -3.16 -6.56 -10.45
C LYS A 177 -3.69 -5.28 -11.12
N GLY A 178 -2.86 -4.51 -11.81
CA GLY A 178 -3.27 -3.29 -12.50
C GLY A 178 -4.23 -3.52 -13.67
N MET A 179 -4.94 -2.45 -14.03
CA MET A 179 -5.91 -2.43 -15.12
C MET A 179 -6.05 -1.03 -15.72
N ALA A 180 -6.23 -0.92 -17.04
CA ALA A 180 -6.39 0.35 -17.74
C ALA A 180 -7.41 0.27 -18.88
N VAL A 181 -8.16 1.34 -19.10
CA VAL A 181 -9.17 1.43 -20.16
C VAL A 181 -8.63 2.22 -21.34
N HIS A 182 -8.76 1.67 -22.55
CA HIS A 182 -8.57 2.37 -23.81
C HIS A 182 -9.95 2.79 -24.34
N THR A 183 -10.25 4.08 -24.20
CA THR A 183 -11.55 4.66 -24.53
C THR A 183 -11.84 4.59 -26.03
N GLY A 184 -10.87 4.92 -26.88
CA GLY A 184 -11.00 4.82 -28.34
C GLY A 184 -11.31 3.41 -28.85
N GLN A 185 -10.75 2.38 -28.21
CA GLN A 185 -10.97 0.98 -28.59
C GLN A 185 -12.14 0.30 -27.85
N ASN A 186 -12.76 0.94 -26.85
CA ASN A 186 -13.74 0.31 -25.95
C ASN A 186 -13.19 -0.98 -25.29
N ALA A 187 -11.90 -0.97 -24.93
CA ALA A 187 -11.20 -2.13 -24.40
C ALA A 187 -10.65 -1.86 -22.99
N LEU A 188 -10.83 -2.83 -22.09
CA LEU A 188 -10.16 -2.90 -20.80
C LEU A 188 -8.95 -3.82 -20.93
N TYR A 189 -7.82 -3.40 -20.40
CA TYR A 189 -6.61 -4.17 -20.30
C TYR A 189 -6.34 -4.53 -18.84
N VAL A 190 -6.00 -5.79 -18.56
CA VAL A 190 -5.76 -6.28 -17.20
C VAL A 190 -4.50 -7.13 -17.19
N VAL A 191 -3.59 -6.89 -16.25
CA VAL A 191 -2.44 -7.75 -16.03
C VAL A 191 -2.76 -8.89 -15.05
N SER A 192 -2.28 -10.07 -15.40
CA SER A 192 -2.55 -11.35 -14.76
C SER A 192 -1.22 -11.88 -14.22
N ARG A 193 -0.98 -11.72 -12.91
CA ARG A 193 0.36 -11.82 -12.32
C ARG A 193 0.93 -13.24 -12.42
N ASP A 194 0.16 -14.21 -11.95
CA ASP A 194 0.71 -15.53 -11.60
C ASP A 194 0.85 -16.44 -12.84
N ASN A 195 0.23 -16.07 -13.96
CA ASN A 195 0.42 -16.69 -15.28
C ASN A 195 1.12 -15.79 -16.33
N SER A 196 1.56 -14.59 -15.94
CA SER A 196 2.31 -13.63 -16.77
C SER A 196 1.63 -13.29 -18.10
N GLN A 197 0.37 -12.86 -18.03
CA GLN A 197 -0.44 -12.46 -19.20
C GLN A 197 -0.96 -11.02 -19.09
N LEU A 198 -1.19 -10.41 -20.24
CA LEU A 198 -2.00 -9.21 -20.45
C LEU A 198 -3.27 -9.63 -21.20
N LEU A 199 -4.44 -9.39 -20.62
CA LEU A 199 -5.73 -9.67 -21.23
C LEU A 199 -6.31 -8.36 -21.80
N LYS A 200 -6.91 -8.45 -22.99
CA LYS A 200 -7.73 -7.41 -23.62
C LYS A 200 -9.19 -7.85 -23.57
N ILE A 201 -10.05 -7.05 -22.95
CA ILE A 201 -11.45 -7.37 -22.65
C ILE A 201 -12.34 -6.29 -23.28
N ASP A 202 -13.42 -6.68 -23.96
CA ASP A 202 -14.42 -5.76 -24.47
C ASP A 202 -15.31 -5.23 -23.34
N VAL A 203 -15.38 -3.91 -23.14
CA VAL A 203 -16.10 -3.31 -22.00
C VAL A 203 -17.63 -3.34 -22.12
N ARG A 204 -18.17 -3.78 -23.26
CA ARG A 204 -19.62 -3.82 -23.52
C ARG A 204 -20.19 -5.23 -23.35
N THR A 205 -19.37 -6.23 -23.60
CA THR A 205 -19.74 -7.65 -23.60
C THR A 205 -19.03 -8.45 -22.51
N ASN A 206 -18.02 -7.86 -21.85
CA ASN A 206 -17.11 -8.49 -20.88
C ASN A 206 -16.35 -9.71 -21.44
N GLN A 207 -16.28 -9.86 -22.77
CA GLN A 207 -15.58 -10.95 -23.42
C GLN A 207 -14.08 -10.67 -23.54
N VAL A 208 -13.25 -11.67 -23.24
CA VAL A 208 -11.80 -11.61 -23.52
C VAL A 208 -11.61 -11.66 -25.03
N LEU A 209 -11.14 -10.55 -25.61
CA LEU A 209 -10.86 -10.40 -27.04
C LEU A 209 -9.52 -11.01 -27.43
N ALA A 210 -8.52 -10.88 -26.56
CA ALA A 210 -7.17 -11.40 -26.78
C ALA A 210 -6.41 -11.56 -25.46
N THR A 211 -5.39 -12.43 -25.47
CA THR A 211 -4.44 -12.63 -24.37
C THR A 211 -3.04 -12.68 -24.98
N VAL A 212 -2.08 -11.97 -24.38
CA VAL A 212 -0.68 -11.94 -24.80
C VAL A 212 0.25 -12.08 -23.59
N GLY A 213 1.40 -12.74 -23.75
CA GLY A 213 2.35 -12.95 -22.66
C GLY A 213 3.15 -11.70 -22.29
N THR A 214 3.46 -11.55 -21.00
CA THR A 214 4.27 -10.47 -20.41
C THR A 214 5.63 -10.98 -19.92
N GLY A 215 6.39 -10.12 -19.23
CA GLY A 215 7.46 -10.59 -18.35
C GLY A 215 6.89 -11.22 -17.06
N PRO A 216 7.71 -11.95 -16.28
CA PRO A 216 7.31 -12.52 -15.00
C PRO A 216 6.79 -11.49 -14.00
N GLU A 217 5.70 -11.86 -13.32
CA GLU A 217 4.98 -11.02 -12.36
C GLU A 217 4.68 -9.61 -12.91
N PRO A 218 3.77 -9.46 -13.89
CA PRO A 218 3.27 -8.15 -14.25
C PRO A 218 2.47 -7.55 -13.07
N TRP A 219 2.74 -6.29 -12.75
CA TRP A 219 2.11 -5.59 -11.62
C TRP A 219 1.14 -4.51 -12.08
N ASP A 220 1.48 -3.75 -13.11
CA ASP A 220 0.64 -2.64 -13.56
C ASP A 220 0.59 -2.51 -15.08
N VAL A 221 -0.44 -1.83 -15.58
CA VAL A 221 -0.64 -1.52 -16.99
C VAL A 221 -1.19 -0.11 -17.16
N VAL A 222 -0.53 0.69 -18.01
CA VAL A 222 -0.97 2.03 -18.41
C VAL A 222 -1.00 2.16 -19.94
N ILE A 223 -1.85 3.06 -20.44
CA ILE A 223 -2.16 3.18 -21.87
C ILE A 223 -2.02 4.63 -22.30
N ASP A 224 -1.08 4.86 -23.21
CA ASP A 224 -0.96 6.10 -23.96
C ASP A 224 -1.82 5.97 -25.24
N GLU A 225 -3.03 6.56 -25.22
CA GLU A 225 -3.93 6.56 -26.38
C GLU A 225 -3.43 7.44 -27.54
N ASP A 226 -2.58 8.44 -27.28
CA ASP A 226 -2.05 9.35 -28.30
C ASP A 226 -1.01 8.65 -29.19
N SER A 227 -0.15 7.83 -28.59
CA SER A 227 0.79 6.96 -29.33
C SER A 227 0.27 5.54 -29.59
N ASN A 228 -0.93 5.20 -29.09
CA ASN A 228 -1.57 3.88 -29.16
C ASN A 228 -0.68 2.77 -28.56
N ARG A 229 -0.07 3.04 -27.40
CA ARG A 229 0.88 2.14 -26.72
C ARG A 229 0.37 1.69 -25.35
N ILE A 230 0.65 0.44 -25.02
CA ILE A 230 0.39 -0.15 -23.71
C ILE A 230 1.73 -0.41 -23.04
N TYR A 231 1.92 0.04 -21.81
CA TYR A 231 3.11 -0.21 -21.00
C TYR A 231 2.73 -1.17 -19.86
N VAL A 232 3.52 -2.23 -19.65
CA VAL A 232 3.32 -3.22 -18.56
C VAL A 232 4.59 -3.33 -17.73
N SER A 233 4.49 -3.11 -16.41
CA SER A 233 5.61 -3.26 -15.48
C SER A 233 5.73 -4.72 -15.02
N ASN A 234 6.91 -5.33 -15.21
CA ASN A 234 7.16 -6.72 -14.82
C ASN A 234 8.11 -6.74 -13.61
N PHE A 235 7.55 -6.87 -12.42
CA PHE A 235 8.26 -6.85 -11.14
C PHE A 235 9.35 -7.92 -11.07
N GLY A 236 9.05 -9.13 -11.56
CA GLY A 236 9.97 -10.27 -11.54
C GLY A 236 11.11 -10.17 -12.57
N ALA A 237 10.95 -9.35 -13.61
CA ALA A 237 11.97 -9.14 -14.64
C ALA A 237 12.82 -7.89 -14.42
N ASN A 238 12.31 -6.88 -13.70
CA ASN A 238 12.88 -5.53 -13.61
C ASN A 238 12.87 -4.79 -14.96
N ASP A 239 11.82 -5.00 -15.75
CA ASP A 239 11.62 -4.33 -17.04
C ASP A 239 10.17 -3.79 -17.19
N VAL A 240 9.98 -2.92 -18.17
CA VAL A 240 8.66 -2.49 -18.66
C VAL A 240 8.54 -2.93 -20.12
N TRP A 241 7.51 -3.72 -20.45
CA TRP A 241 7.24 -4.11 -21.84
C TRP A 241 6.25 -3.14 -22.46
N VAL A 242 6.46 -2.82 -23.74
CA VAL A 242 5.60 -1.90 -24.49
C VAL A 242 4.99 -2.64 -25.67
N TYR A 243 3.68 -2.49 -25.87
CA TYR A 243 2.90 -3.15 -26.91
C TYR A 243 2.18 -2.12 -27.77
N ASP A 244 1.97 -2.43 -29.06
CA ASP A 244 1.01 -1.72 -29.90
C ASP A 244 -0.42 -2.13 -29.49
N ALA A 245 -1.29 -1.18 -29.16
CA ALA A 245 -2.61 -1.50 -28.63
C ALA A 245 -3.57 -2.12 -29.68
N ASN A 246 -3.26 -2.01 -30.98
CA ASN A 246 -4.07 -2.63 -32.04
C ASN A 246 -3.75 -4.13 -32.19
N SER A 247 -2.48 -4.45 -32.38
CA SER A 247 -1.99 -5.80 -32.71
C SER A 247 -1.52 -6.61 -31.51
N LEU A 248 -1.28 -5.97 -30.37
CA LEU A 248 -0.60 -6.53 -29.19
C LEU A 248 0.80 -7.08 -29.47
N ALA A 249 1.44 -6.62 -30.56
CA ALA A 249 2.85 -6.89 -30.81
C ALA A 249 3.72 -6.12 -29.82
N VAL A 250 4.74 -6.78 -29.25
CA VAL A 250 5.73 -6.13 -28.39
C VAL A 250 6.60 -5.20 -29.25
N ILE A 251 6.54 -3.91 -28.96
CA ILE A 251 7.35 -2.84 -29.55
C ILE A 251 8.73 -2.79 -28.87
N ALA A 252 8.75 -2.85 -27.53
CA ALA A 252 9.97 -2.70 -26.74
C ALA A 252 9.93 -3.52 -25.45
N LYS A 253 11.11 -3.80 -24.90
CA LYS A 253 11.32 -4.29 -23.54
C LYS A 253 12.39 -3.41 -22.92
N ILE A 254 11.99 -2.58 -21.97
CA ILE A 254 12.79 -1.49 -21.43
C ILE A 254 13.33 -1.96 -20.08
N PRO A 255 14.62 -2.29 -19.96
CA PRO A 255 15.21 -2.57 -18.66
C PRO A 255 15.09 -1.32 -17.79
N VAL A 256 14.46 -1.47 -16.64
CA VAL A 256 14.39 -0.40 -15.64
C VAL A 256 15.27 -0.78 -14.45
N SER A 257 15.17 -0.03 -13.35
CA SER A 257 15.80 -0.48 -12.10
C SER A 257 14.93 -1.53 -11.41
N ARG A 258 15.25 -1.88 -10.17
CA ARG A 258 14.68 -3.06 -9.53
C ARG A 258 13.27 -2.87 -9.00
N MET A 259 12.49 -3.96 -9.11
CA MET A 259 11.12 -4.09 -8.59
C MET A 259 10.20 -2.95 -9.06
N PRO A 260 9.97 -2.79 -10.38
CA PRO A 260 8.98 -1.87 -10.89
C PRO A 260 7.58 -2.30 -10.42
N THR A 261 6.81 -1.32 -9.94
CA THR A 261 5.44 -1.53 -9.45
C THR A 261 4.45 -0.70 -10.28
N LEU A 262 3.85 0.33 -9.70
CA LEU A 262 2.82 1.13 -10.35
C LEU A 262 3.41 2.15 -11.33
N MET A 263 2.61 2.52 -12.33
CA MET A 263 2.98 3.45 -13.39
C MET A 263 1.96 4.55 -13.57
N GLU A 264 2.41 5.70 -14.04
CA GLU A 264 1.57 6.84 -14.41
C GLU A 264 2.15 7.57 -15.62
N ILE A 265 1.31 8.26 -16.40
CA ILE A 265 1.70 8.80 -17.71
C ILE A 265 1.42 10.29 -17.90
N LEU A 266 2.26 10.91 -18.71
CA LEU A 266 2.12 12.27 -19.24
C LEU A 266 2.31 12.20 -20.77
N PRO A 267 1.22 11.96 -21.55
CA PRO A 267 1.30 11.69 -23.00
C PRO A 267 1.80 12.88 -23.81
N ASP A 268 1.38 14.08 -23.43
CA ASP A 268 1.77 15.37 -24.02
C ASP A 268 3.29 15.61 -24.05
N ILE A 269 4.01 15.08 -23.05
CA ILE A 269 5.47 15.08 -22.99
C ILE A 269 6.08 13.68 -23.22
N ASN A 270 5.34 12.71 -23.75
CA ASN A 270 5.82 11.34 -24.06
C ASN A 270 6.59 10.72 -22.88
N THR A 271 6.02 10.76 -21.68
CA THR A 271 6.68 10.32 -20.45
C THR A 271 5.83 9.31 -19.69
N VAL A 272 6.45 8.22 -19.26
CA VAL A 272 5.89 7.24 -18.31
C VAL A 272 6.77 7.22 -17.06
N ALA A 273 6.19 7.43 -15.89
CA ALA A 273 6.83 7.21 -14.61
C ALA A 273 6.52 5.79 -14.11
N VAL A 274 7.51 5.11 -13.54
CA VAL A 274 7.33 3.80 -12.88
C VAL A 274 7.94 3.82 -11.49
N THR A 275 7.19 3.40 -10.46
CA THR A 275 7.72 3.29 -9.09
C THR A 275 8.67 2.10 -8.96
N LEU A 276 9.82 2.32 -8.33
CA LEU A 276 10.94 1.37 -8.22
C LEU A 276 11.18 1.02 -6.75
N ARG A 277 10.51 -0.03 -6.29
CA ARG A 277 10.31 -0.29 -4.85
C ARG A 277 11.60 -0.58 -4.09
N GLU A 278 12.55 -1.32 -4.67
CA GLU A 278 13.83 -1.65 -4.01
C GLU A 278 14.77 -0.43 -3.92
N ILE A 279 14.67 0.49 -4.89
CA ILE A 279 15.54 1.67 -4.99
C ILE A 279 14.96 2.88 -4.24
N ASN A 280 13.67 2.82 -3.90
CA ASN A 280 12.91 3.91 -3.26
C ASN A 280 12.87 5.18 -4.12
N GLY A 281 12.45 5.02 -5.37
CA GLY A 281 12.43 6.07 -6.37
C GLY A 281 11.49 5.80 -7.53
N VAL A 282 11.60 6.62 -8.57
CA VAL A 282 10.83 6.53 -9.80
C VAL A 282 11.78 6.46 -10.99
N GLY A 283 11.53 5.53 -11.90
CA GLY A 283 12.13 5.47 -13.22
C GLY A 283 11.31 6.31 -14.18
N ILE A 284 11.96 7.16 -14.97
CA ILE A 284 11.31 7.95 -16.01
C ILE A 284 11.65 7.30 -17.35
N ILE A 285 10.62 6.83 -18.04
CA ILE A 285 10.71 6.27 -19.39
C ILE A 285 10.27 7.35 -20.38
N ARG A 286 11.07 7.54 -21.43
CA ARG A 286 10.80 8.43 -22.56
C ARG A 286 11.41 7.83 -23.82
N ASP A 287 10.77 8.00 -24.97
CA ASP A 287 11.24 7.47 -26.27
C ASP A 287 11.57 5.96 -26.27
N LEU A 288 10.86 5.18 -25.42
CA LEU A 288 11.06 3.74 -25.19
C LEU A 288 12.39 3.37 -24.49
N GLU A 289 13.02 4.32 -23.78
CA GLU A 289 14.23 4.10 -22.99
C GLU A 289 14.07 4.64 -21.55
N LEU A 290 14.85 4.11 -20.60
CA LEU A 290 14.94 4.65 -19.23
C LEU A 290 15.80 5.93 -19.26
N ALA A 291 15.13 7.09 -19.31
CA ALA A 291 15.76 8.40 -19.44
C ALA A 291 16.32 8.95 -18.11
N ALA A 292 15.70 8.63 -16.97
CA ALA A 292 16.18 9.04 -15.65
C ALA A 292 15.73 8.09 -14.53
N VAL A 293 16.41 8.17 -13.37
CA VAL A 293 15.95 7.59 -12.11
C VAL A 293 16.05 8.66 -11.03
N VAL A 294 14.97 8.86 -10.29
CA VAL A 294 14.80 9.94 -9.30
C VAL A 294 14.45 9.33 -7.95
N GLY A 295 15.20 9.65 -6.89
CA GLY A 295 14.88 9.17 -5.54
C GLY A 295 13.62 9.85 -4.99
N ALA A 296 12.73 9.10 -4.35
CA ALA A 296 11.44 9.60 -3.86
C ALA A 296 11.49 10.19 -2.44
N ASP A 297 12.69 10.35 -1.86
CA ASP A 297 12.93 10.85 -0.49
C ASP A 297 12.11 10.12 0.60
N GLY A 298 12.18 8.79 0.58
CA GLY A 298 11.50 7.91 1.52
C GLY A 298 11.88 6.44 1.30
N ARG A 299 11.04 5.51 1.77
CA ARG A 299 11.17 4.07 1.50
C ARG A 299 9.85 3.37 1.22
N GLY A 300 9.91 2.27 0.49
CA GLY A 300 8.72 1.51 0.11
C GLY A 300 7.87 2.30 -0.87
N THR A 301 8.52 2.93 -1.85
CA THR A 301 7.86 3.68 -2.93
C THR A 301 6.85 2.78 -3.63
N PHE A 302 5.60 3.25 -3.74
CA PHE A 302 4.47 2.41 -4.15
C PHE A 302 3.46 3.19 -5.01
N GLY A 303 2.55 3.94 -4.36
CA GLY A 303 1.52 4.74 -5.03
C GLY A 303 2.08 5.92 -5.82
N ILE A 304 1.42 6.25 -6.92
CA ILE A 304 1.81 7.34 -7.82
C ILE A 304 0.58 7.96 -8.49
N ALA A 305 0.60 9.28 -8.73
CA ALA A 305 -0.42 9.99 -9.50
C ALA A 305 0.23 10.97 -10.49
N ALA A 306 -0.28 11.05 -11.72
CA ALA A 306 0.08 12.08 -12.68
C ALA A 306 -0.70 13.39 -12.47
N ASP A 307 0.01 14.52 -12.51
CA ASP A 307 -0.55 15.86 -12.70
C ASP A 307 -0.24 16.33 -14.14
N PRO A 308 -1.18 16.14 -15.09
CA PRO A 308 -0.99 16.52 -16.48
C PRO A 308 -1.16 18.03 -16.72
N VAL A 309 -1.59 18.82 -15.73
CA VAL A 309 -1.69 20.29 -15.89
C VAL A 309 -0.32 20.94 -15.69
N GLN A 310 0.52 20.33 -14.84
CA GLN A 310 1.84 20.85 -14.48
C GLN A 310 3.01 19.98 -14.96
N HIS A 311 2.73 18.84 -15.61
CA HIS A 311 3.69 17.78 -15.96
C HIS A 311 4.49 17.25 -14.76
N GLN A 312 3.78 16.85 -13.70
CA GLN A 312 4.38 16.42 -12.43
C GLN A 312 3.85 15.05 -12.02
N PHE A 313 4.55 14.39 -11.10
CA PHE A 313 4.09 13.17 -10.44
C PHE A 313 4.03 13.39 -8.94
N VAL A 314 3.04 12.82 -8.27
CA VAL A 314 3.03 12.69 -6.80
C VAL A 314 3.32 11.24 -6.46
N VAL A 315 4.30 11.01 -5.60
CA VAL A 315 4.85 9.68 -5.30
C VAL A 315 4.74 9.41 -3.81
N LEU A 316 4.24 8.23 -3.45
CA LEU A 316 4.02 7.81 -2.07
C LEU A 316 5.05 6.76 -1.62
N ASN A 317 5.55 6.92 -0.40
CA ASN A 317 6.52 6.04 0.23
C ASN A 317 5.89 5.38 1.46
N ARG A 318 5.44 4.13 1.28
CA ARG A 318 4.61 3.42 2.25
C ARG A 318 5.33 3.11 3.56
N ASP A 319 6.65 2.89 3.52
CA ASP A 319 7.44 2.42 4.66
C ASP A 319 8.22 3.58 5.37
N THR A 320 7.98 4.83 4.94
CA THR A 320 8.41 6.08 5.63
C THR A 320 7.26 7.07 5.86
N ASN A 321 6.03 6.68 5.55
CA ASN A 321 4.80 7.42 5.85
C ASN A 321 4.82 8.86 5.29
N ASN A 322 5.42 9.04 4.11
CA ASN A 322 5.54 10.32 3.43
C ASN A 322 5.33 10.17 1.92
N GLY A 323 5.35 11.31 1.22
CA GLY A 323 5.34 11.36 -0.23
C GLY A 323 6.00 12.64 -0.74
N ARG A 324 6.32 12.67 -2.04
CA ARG A 324 6.97 13.79 -2.72
C ARG A 324 6.29 14.15 -4.02
N VAL A 325 6.28 15.44 -4.34
CA VAL A 325 6.07 15.88 -5.72
C VAL A 325 7.39 15.79 -6.49
N ILE A 326 7.37 15.07 -7.61
CA ILE A 326 8.44 14.97 -8.60
C ILE A 326 8.07 15.86 -9.79
N TYR A 327 8.98 16.72 -10.20
CA TYR A 327 8.74 17.77 -11.22
C TYR A 327 9.97 17.99 -12.09
N GLN A 328 9.82 18.67 -13.23
CA GLN A 328 10.96 19.13 -14.05
C GLN A 328 11.38 20.54 -13.67
N ASP A 329 12.67 20.79 -13.48
CA ASP A 329 13.22 22.14 -13.32
C ASP A 329 13.30 22.91 -14.64
N GLU A 330 13.78 24.16 -14.59
CA GLU A 330 13.92 25.04 -15.77
C GLU A 330 14.85 24.49 -16.87
N PHE A 331 15.67 23.47 -16.56
CA PHE A 331 16.54 22.76 -17.49
C PHE A 331 15.94 21.43 -17.97
N GLY A 332 14.70 21.11 -17.59
CA GLY A 332 14.02 19.85 -17.90
C GLY A 332 14.51 18.66 -17.07
N GLN A 333 15.32 18.86 -16.02
CA GLN A 333 15.80 17.77 -15.18
C GLN A 333 14.74 17.42 -14.14
N TRP A 334 14.50 16.12 -13.95
CA TRP A 334 13.56 15.65 -12.93
C TRP A 334 14.14 15.79 -11.52
N ARG A 335 13.35 16.37 -10.63
CA ARG A 335 13.67 16.73 -9.24
C ARG A 335 12.69 16.10 -8.26
N SER A 336 13.12 15.95 -7.01
CA SER A 336 12.30 15.39 -5.91
C SER A 336 12.35 16.22 -4.62
N ASP A 337 12.87 17.44 -4.68
CA ASP A 337 12.77 18.47 -3.63
C ASP A 337 11.46 19.30 -3.72
N GLY A 338 10.46 18.76 -4.42
CA GLY A 338 9.09 19.26 -4.41
C GLY A 338 8.39 19.07 -3.06
N ALA A 339 7.12 19.49 -3.00
CA ALA A 339 6.31 19.48 -1.79
C ALA A 339 6.28 18.09 -1.12
N GLU A 340 6.34 18.09 0.21
CA GLU A 340 6.23 16.85 0.99
C GLU A 340 4.79 16.60 1.41
N LEU A 341 4.35 15.35 1.26
CA LEU A 341 3.20 14.81 1.96
C LEU A 341 3.69 14.14 3.22
N ARG A 342 3.16 14.51 4.39
CA ARG A 342 3.46 13.86 5.67
C ARG A 342 2.17 13.31 6.26
N PHE A 343 2.15 11.99 6.46
CA PHE A 343 1.02 11.28 7.03
C PHE A 343 1.27 11.03 8.54
N PRO A 344 0.25 10.63 9.32
CA PRO A 344 0.42 10.30 10.73
C PRO A 344 1.46 9.19 10.97
N ALA A 345 1.95 9.08 12.21
CA ALA A 345 2.66 7.87 12.65
C ALA A 345 1.79 6.62 12.40
N ASP A 346 2.43 5.49 12.09
CA ASP A 346 1.78 4.20 11.84
C ASP A 346 0.72 4.18 10.72
N SER A 347 0.80 5.17 9.83
CA SER A 347 0.09 5.18 8.56
C SER A 347 0.85 4.45 7.44
N ALA A 348 0.15 4.07 6.39
CA ALA A 348 0.69 3.50 5.17
C ALA A 348 0.05 4.21 3.97
N PRO A 349 0.67 5.27 3.42
CA PRO A 349 0.18 5.90 2.19
C PRO A 349 0.29 4.89 1.04
N PHE A 350 -0.84 4.65 0.38
CA PHE A 350 -1.03 3.50 -0.49
C PHE A 350 -1.17 3.92 -1.95
N GLU A 351 -2.13 4.80 -2.25
CA GLU A 351 -2.43 5.23 -3.62
C GLU A 351 -2.75 6.72 -3.71
N ALA A 352 -2.50 7.34 -4.85
CA ALA A 352 -2.90 8.71 -5.13
C ALA A 352 -3.71 8.81 -6.43
N ALA A 353 -4.55 9.85 -6.53
CA ALA A 353 -5.22 10.25 -7.77
C ALA A 353 -5.30 11.77 -7.84
N PHE A 354 -5.05 12.36 -9.00
CA PHE A 354 -5.14 13.81 -9.21
C PHE A 354 -6.23 14.17 -10.21
N ASN A 355 -7.04 15.17 -9.86
CA ASN A 355 -8.14 15.68 -10.67
C ASN A 355 -7.72 16.99 -11.36
N PRO A 356 -7.34 16.97 -12.65
CA PRO A 356 -6.85 18.15 -13.37
C PRO A 356 -7.91 19.23 -13.55
N ALA A 357 -9.19 18.89 -13.55
CA ALA A 357 -10.28 19.86 -13.66
C ALA A 357 -10.52 20.69 -12.38
N THR A 358 -9.97 20.24 -11.24
CA THR A 358 -10.15 20.92 -9.93
C THR A 358 -8.85 21.26 -9.21
N GLY A 359 -7.69 20.81 -9.70
CA GLY A 359 -6.40 20.99 -9.04
C GLY A 359 -6.30 20.24 -7.70
N LYS A 360 -7.09 19.19 -7.52
CA LYS A 360 -7.17 18.41 -6.27
C LYS A 360 -6.44 17.09 -6.39
N LEU A 361 -5.60 16.83 -5.40
CA LEU A 361 -4.98 15.53 -5.17
C LEU A 361 -5.75 14.79 -4.08
N TYR A 362 -5.99 13.50 -4.29
CA TYR A 362 -6.62 12.58 -3.36
C TYR A 362 -5.57 11.51 -3.01
N VAL A 363 -5.35 11.24 -1.73
CA VAL A 363 -4.39 10.22 -1.30
C VAL A 363 -5.06 9.23 -0.36
N LEU A 364 -5.17 7.98 -0.82
CA LEU A 364 -5.58 6.85 -0.02
C LEU A 364 -4.43 6.40 0.87
N TYR A 365 -4.66 6.37 2.18
CA TYR A 365 -3.72 5.84 3.15
C TYR A 365 -4.45 5.04 4.23
N ALA A 366 -3.80 4.00 4.73
CA ALA A 366 -4.28 3.31 5.93
C ALA A 366 -3.67 3.95 7.19
N ILE A 367 -4.38 3.92 8.31
CA ILE A 367 -3.81 4.01 9.66
C ILE A 367 -4.12 2.68 10.32
N SER A 368 -3.16 1.99 10.92
CA SER A 368 -3.26 0.55 11.22
C SER A 368 -3.52 -0.30 9.97
N SER A 369 -3.86 -1.58 10.12
CA SER A 369 -4.08 -2.48 8.98
C SER A 369 -5.47 -2.39 8.36
N VAL A 370 -6.49 -1.86 9.05
CA VAL A 370 -7.90 -1.98 8.62
C VAL A 370 -8.68 -0.67 8.49
N HIS A 371 -8.15 0.46 8.97
CA HIS A 371 -8.77 1.77 8.85
C HIS A 371 -8.14 2.56 7.71
N TRP A 372 -8.97 3.05 6.79
CA TRP A 372 -8.53 3.69 5.56
C TRP A 372 -9.09 5.10 5.48
N TYR A 373 -8.30 6.01 4.91
CA TYR A 373 -8.60 7.43 4.82
C TYR A 373 -8.20 7.96 3.45
N VAL A 374 -8.94 8.96 2.97
CA VAL A 374 -8.55 9.77 1.82
C VAL A 374 -8.26 11.19 2.31
N ASP A 375 -7.00 11.60 2.29
CA ASP A 375 -6.63 13.01 2.43
C ASP A 375 -6.83 13.71 1.08
N ILE A 376 -7.48 14.87 1.10
CA ILE A 376 -7.74 15.70 -0.08
C ILE A 376 -6.90 16.97 0.03
N PHE A 377 -6.05 17.24 -0.97
CA PHE A 377 -5.18 18.42 -1.02
C PHE A 377 -5.54 19.30 -2.22
N ALA A 378 -5.39 20.62 -2.07
CA ALA A 378 -5.14 21.50 -3.20
C ALA A 378 -3.66 21.45 -3.56
N LYS A 379 -3.35 21.31 -4.85
CA LYS A 379 -2.00 21.27 -5.40
C LYS A 379 -1.88 22.28 -6.56
N PRO A 380 -1.56 23.56 -6.28
CA PRO A 380 -1.45 24.58 -7.33
C PRO A 380 -0.11 24.55 -8.08
N ASP A 381 0.95 23.99 -7.50
CA ASP A 381 2.30 23.96 -8.08
C ASP A 381 3.15 22.76 -7.55
N ALA A 382 4.46 22.77 -7.82
CA ALA A 382 5.41 21.71 -7.41
C ALA A 382 5.79 21.72 -5.91
N HIS A 383 5.71 22.88 -5.25
CA HIS A 383 6.23 23.13 -3.90
C HIS A 383 5.12 23.42 -2.87
N THR A 384 3.89 23.67 -3.33
CA THR A 384 2.72 23.96 -2.49
C THR A 384 1.75 22.78 -2.47
N LEU A 385 1.46 22.28 -1.27
CA LEU A 385 0.35 21.37 -0.98
C LEU A 385 -0.43 21.87 0.24
N GLN A 386 -1.74 22.00 0.10
CA GLN A 386 -2.62 22.38 1.21
C GLN A 386 -3.67 21.28 1.42
N ARG A 387 -3.63 20.58 2.56
CA ARG A 387 -4.71 19.67 2.93
C ARG A 387 -6.00 20.45 3.17
N LEU A 388 -7.06 20.06 2.47
CA LEU A 388 -8.40 20.63 2.53
C LEU A 388 -9.31 19.82 3.47
N ALA A 389 -9.20 18.48 3.43
CA ALA A 389 -10.02 17.56 4.18
C ALA A 389 -9.33 16.21 4.38
N THR A 390 -9.83 15.45 5.35
CA THR A 390 -9.54 14.03 5.57
C THR A 390 -10.88 13.31 5.65
N VAL A 391 -11.08 12.25 4.86
CA VAL A 391 -12.32 11.48 4.80
C VAL A 391 -12.02 10.05 5.21
N ALA A 392 -12.67 9.55 6.27
CA ALA A 392 -12.62 8.13 6.60
C ALA A 392 -13.39 7.32 5.54
N VAL A 393 -12.81 6.23 5.07
CA VAL A 393 -13.43 5.33 4.09
C VAL A 393 -13.51 3.90 4.63
N GLY A 394 -14.36 3.08 4.02
CA GLY A 394 -14.51 1.67 4.40
C GLY A 394 -13.20 0.88 4.24
N SER A 395 -13.09 -0.25 4.94
CA SER A 395 -11.89 -1.07 4.89
C SER A 395 -11.61 -1.58 3.47
N SER A 396 -10.41 -1.29 2.95
CA SER A 396 -9.90 -1.85 1.69
C SER A 396 -9.08 -3.13 1.93
N GLY A 397 -9.29 -3.82 3.06
CA GLY A 397 -8.52 -4.98 3.49
C GLY A 397 -7.29 -4.63 4.33
N PHE A 398 -6.42 -5.63 4.55
CA PHE A 398 -5.24 -5.51 5.42
C PHE A 398 -4.07 -4.80 4.72
N ALA A 399 -3.74 -3.55 5.10
CA ALA A 399 -2.71 -2.72 4.44
C ALA A 399 -1.29 -3.32 4.36
N LYS A 400 -0.96 -4.33 5.17
CA LYS A 400 0.32 -5.07 5.14
C LYS A 400 0.32 -6.31 4.22
N ASN A 401 -0.83 -6.72 3.68
CA ASN A 401 -0.97 -7.87 2.79
C ASN A 401 -0.59 -7.48 1.34
N GLY A 402 0.35 -8.21 0.72
CA GLY A 402 0.76 -7.99 -0.68
C GLY A 402 -0.31 -8.28 -1.74
N ASN A 403 -1.44 -8.86 -1.33
CA ASN A 403 -2.61 -9.08 -2.18
C ASN A 403 -3.69 -7.99 -2.04
N VAL A 404 -3.50 -6.98 -1.19
CA VAL A 404 -4.29 -5.75 -1.25
C VAL A 404 -3.72 -4.90 -2.39
N GLY A 405 -4.40 -4.92 -3.54
CA GLY A 405 -4.29 -3.86 -4.54
C GLY A 405 -5.15 -2.68 -4.13
N GLY A 406 -4.77 -1.46 -4.50
CA GLY A 406 -5.54 -0.26 -4.15
C GLY A 406 -6.99 -0.37 -4.61
N ALA A 407 -7.93 0.05 -3.76
CA ALA A 407 -9.26 0.38 -4.23
C ALA A 407 -9.11 1.56 -5.19
N GLY A 408 -9.18 1.29 -6.51
CA GLY A 408 -9.10 2.32 -7.52
C GLY A 408 -10.16 3.38 -7.23
N ILE A 409 -9.73 4.61 -6.94
CA ILE A 409 -10.64 5.74 -6.74
C ILE A 409 -11.11 6.18 -8.12
N THR A 410 -12.09 5.45 -8.66
CA THR A 410 -12.75 5.79 -9.92
C THR A 410 -13.71 6.94 -9.69
N TYR A 411 -13.67 7.93 -10.61
CA TYR A 411 -14.47 9.16 -10.59
C TYR A 411 -15.99 8.96 -10.62
#